data_AF-A0A147EPL7-F1
#
_entry.id   AF-A0A147EPL7-F1
#
_cell.length_a   1.000
_cell.length_b   1.000
_cell.length_c   1.000
_cell.angle_alpha   90.00
_cell.angle_beta   90.00
_cell.angle_gamma   90.00
#
_symmetry.space_group_name_H-M   'P 1'
#
loop_
_entity.id
_entity.type
_entity.pdbx_description
1 polymer ?
#
loop_
_entity_poly.entity_id
_entity_poly.type
_entity_poly.pdbx_seq_one_letter_code
_entity_poly.pdbx_strand_id
1 'polypeptide(L)'
;MGTRTVLERAEISRALTRISHEIIEANKGVDGLVLVGIPTRGSLLARRIGDIISRIEGREVPVGSLDVTMYRDDLAQHPTRAPQPTDMPASGIDGATVVLVDDVLYSGRTVRAALDALNDHGRPQAVRLAALIDRGHRELPIRADYIGKNLPSAKHERIAVRLEEHDGADEVTITSEHGDAGGGRRSTSAHDDAHASAEPGASTEPIA
;
A
#
# COMPACT_ATOMS: atom_id res chain seq x y z
N MET A 1 -8.56 -18.84 6.83
CA MET A 1 -8.04 -17.50 6.46
C MET A 1 -6.74 -17.28 7.18
N GLY A 2 -5.65 -16.99 6.45
CA GLY A 2 -4.39 -16.56 7.06
C GLY A 2 -4.32 -15.04 6.98
N THR A 3 -4.17 -14.37 8.12
CA THR A 3 -3.90 -12.92 8.18
C THR A 3 -2.49 -12.71 8.70
N ARG A 4 -1.73 -11.86 8.04
CA ARG A 4 -0.35 -11.54 8.41
C ARG A 4 -0.14 -10.04 8.42
N THR A 5 0.48 -9.53 9.47
CA THR A 5 0.93 -8.13 9.55
C THR A 5 2.12 -7.91 8.63
N VAL A 6 2.07 -6.86 7.81
CA VAL A 6 3.07 -6.48 6.81
C VAL A 6 3.75 -5.15 7.13
N LEU A 7 3.10 -4.29 7.91
CA LEU A 7 3.67 -3.09 8.50
C LEU A 7 3.14 -2.93 9.92
N GLU A 8 4.04 -2.70 10.87
CA GLU A 8 3.69 -2.24 12.22
C GLU A 8 3.85 -0.72 12.35
N ARG A 9 3.36 -0.15 13.46
CA ARG A 9 3.44 1.29 13.77
C ARG A 9 4.77 1.94 13.43
N ALA A 10 5.88 1.34 13.84
CA ALA A 10 7.21 1.90 13.61
C ALA A 10 7.55 1.97 12.11
N GLU A 11 7.12 1.00 11.33
CA GLU A 11 7.33 0.98 9.87
C GLU A 11 6.41 1.98 9.16
N ILE A 12 5.15 2.10 9.59
CA ILE A 12 4.23 3.14 9.08
C ILE A 12 4.81 4.53 9.33
N SER A 13 5.25 4.81 10.56
CA SER A 13 5.87 6.08 10.92
C SER A 13 7.09 6.39 10.04
N ARG A 14 8.01 5.43 9.86
CA ARG A 14 9.15 5.58 8.95
C ARG A 14 8.73 5.85 7.50
N ALA A 15 7.71 5.15 7.00
CA ALA A 15 7.21 5.36 5.65
C ALA A 15 6.62 6.76 5.46
N LEU A 16 5.82 7.26 6.42
CA LEU A 16 5.25 8.60 6.37
C LEU A 16 6.32 9.70 6.45
N THR A 17 7.35 9.51 7.29
CA THR A 17 8.48 10.44 7.35
C THR A 17 9.22 10.49 6.01
N ARG A 18 9.46 9.35 5.38
CA ARG A 18 10.10 9.30 4.05
C ARG A 18 9.25 10.00 2.98
N ILE A 19 7.96 9.68 2.90
CA ILE A 19 7.03 10.36 1.97
C ILE A 19 7.05 11.87 2.18
N SER A 20 7.09 12.32 3.44
CA SER A 20 7.12 13.75 3.78
C SER A 20 8.36 14.45 3.24
N HIS A 21 9.55 13.83 3.39
CA HIS A 21 10.78 14.35 2.80
C HIS A 21 10.72 14.36 1.27
N GLU A 22 10.24 13.29 0.63
CA GLU A 22 10.11 13.22 -0.82
C GLU A 22 9.17 14.32 -1.37
N ILE A 23 8.06 14.61 -0.68
CA ILE A 23 7.13 15.69 -1.05
C ILE A 23 7.84 17.06 -0.96
N ILE A 24 8.53 17.33 0.15
CA ILE A 24 9.26 18.59 0.36
C ILE A 24 10.31 18.79 -0.73
N GLU A 25 11.14 17.77 -0.99
CA GLU A 25 12.20 17.84 -2.00
C GLU A 25 11.63 18.08 -3.40
N ALA A 26 10.58 17.33 -3.77
CA ALA A 26 9.98 17.42 -5.09
C ALA A 26 9.16 18.71 -5.30
N ASN A 27 8.68 19.36 -4.22
CA ASN A 27 8.00 20.66 -4.27
C ASN A 27 8.97 21.83 -4.05
N LYS A 28 10.21 21.58 -3.61
CA LYS A 28 11.22 22.58 -3.22
C LYS A 28 10.78 23.44 -2.02
N GLY A 29 10.26 22.77 -0.99
CA GLY A 29 9.67 23.39 0.20
C GLY A 29 8.15 23.23 0.23
N VAL A 30 7.48 24.06 1.05
CA VAL A 30 6.02 23.98 1.28
C VAL A 30 5.21 25.05 0.54
N ASP A 31 5.87 25.98 -0.12
CA ASP A 31 5.19 27.07 -0.80
C ASP A 31 4.33 26.51 -1.94
N GLY A 32 3.04 26.88 -1.95
CA GLY A 32 2.05 26.39 -2.92
C GLY A 32 1.67 24.91 -2.77
N LEU A 33 2.06 24.23 -1.68
CA LEU A 33 1.71 22.83 -1.43
C LEU A 33 0.35 22.71 -0.71
N VAL A 34 -0.50 21.79 -1.17
CA VAL A 34 -1.74 21.41 -0.48
C VAL A 34 -1.85 19.90 -0.41
N LEU A 35 -2.12 19.34 0.76
CA LEU A 35 -2.39 17.90 0.93
C LEU A 35 -3.90 17.66 0.94
N VAL A 36 -4.38 16.70 0.16
CA VAL A 36 -5.81 16.36 0.10
C VAL A 36 -5.96 14.87 0.27
N GLY A 37 -6.46 14.44 1.43
CA GLY A 37 -6.65 13.02 1.69
C GLY A 37 -8.01 12.51 1.22
N ILE A 38 -8.02 11.32 0.64
CA ILE A 38 -9.27 10.65 0.23
C ILE A 38 -9.85 9.92 1.46
N PRO A 39 -11.10 10.19 1.86
CA PRO A 39 -11.66 9.60 3.06
C PRO A 39 -11.79 8.06 3.01
N THR A 40 -11.59 7.37 4.14
CA THR A 40 -11.37 7.93 5.49
C THR A 40 -9.91 7.90 5.90
N ARG A 41 -9.18 6.81 5.67
CA ARG A 41 -7.79 6.68 6.14
C ARG A 41 -6.81 7.54 5.36
N GLY A 42 -7.02 7.75 4.05
CA GLY A 42 -6.23 8.73 3.28
C GLY A 42 -6.27 10.13 3.90
N SER A 43 -7.42 10.56 4.42
CA SER A 43 -7.55 11.84 5.16
C SER A 43 -6.76 11.89 6.47
N LEU A 44 -6.65 10.77 7.19
CA LEU A 44 -5.83 10.69 8.41
C LEU A 44 -4.34 10.70 8.07
N LEU A 45 -3.94 9.96 7.04
CA LEU A 45 -2.57 9.96 6.54
C LEU A 45 -2.15 11.35 6.03
N ALA A 46 -3.03 12.07 5.33
CA ALA A 46 -2.77 13.44 4.87
C ALA A 46 -2.45 14.38 6.04
N ARG A 47 -3.22 14.29 7.14
CA ARG A 47 -2.96 15.07 8.35
C ARG A 47 -1.61 14.70 8.98
N ARG A 48 -1.33 13.41 9.15
CA ARG A 48 -0.05 12.94 9.70
C ARG A 48 1.15 13.41 8.86
N ILE A 49 1.04 13.36 7.53
CA ILE A 49 2.07 13.87 6.62
C ILE A 49 2.20 15.38 6.78
N GLY A 50 1.09 16.12 6.82
CA GLY A 50 1.08 17.57 7.06
C GLY A 50 1.79 17.96 8.35
N ASP A 51 1.53 17.23 9.45
CA ASP A 51 2.18 17.45 10.75
C ASP A 51 3.68 17.15 10.71
N ILE A 52 4.10 16.12 9.96
CA ILE A 52 5.52 15.82 9.77
C ILE A 52 6.19 16.93 8.97
N ILE A 53 5.63 17.31 7.82
CA ILE A 53 6.18 18.38 6.97
C ILE A 53 6.27 19.69 7.75
N SER A 54 5.21 20.04 8.49
CA SER A 54 5.16 21.29 9.25
C SER A 54 6.23 21.36 10.34
N ARG A 55 6.55 20.22 10.97
CA ARG A 55 7.67 20.12 11.93
C ARG A 55 9.04 20.23 11.28
N ILE A 56 9.20 19.71 10.06
CA ILE A 56 10.47 19.76 9.32
C ILE A 56 10.75 21.19 8.82
N GLU A 57 9.75 21.84 8.23
CA GLU A 57 9.89 23.11 7.52
C GLU A 57 9.57 24.33 8.40
N GLY A 58 9.01 24.12 9.59
CA GLY A 58 8.61 25.19 10.52
C GLY A 58 7.46 26.05 10.01
N ARG A 59 6.68 25.56 9.03
CA ARG A 59 5.54 26.23 8.41
C ARG A 59 4.39 25.24 8.22
N GLU A 60 3.17 25.68 8.50
CA GLU A 60 2.00 24.85 8.31
C GLU A 60 1.70 24.61 6.82
N VAL A 61 1.34 23.37 6.49
CA VAL A 61 0.85 22.99 5.16
C VAL A 61 -0.66 22.84 5.20
N PRO A 62 -1.41 23.48 4.29
CA PRO A 62 -2.85 23.26 4.18
C PRO A 62 -3.18 21.79 3.93
N VAL A 63 -4.07 21.23 4.75
CA VAL A 63 -4.57 19.86 4.61
C VAL A 63 -6.08 19.88 4.50
N GLY A 64 -6.62 19.19 3.49
CA GLY A 64 -8.05 18.96 3.32
C GLY A 64 -8.40 17.49 3.12
N SER A 65 -9.68 17.24 2.89
CA SER A 65 -10.21 15.93 2.53
C SER A 65 -11.25 16.04 1.43
N LEU A 66 -11.19 15.13 0.46
CA LEU A 66 -12.08 15.13 -0.71
C LEU A 66 -12.86 13.83 -0.78
N ASP A 67 -14.16 13.89 -0.49
CA ASP A 67 -15.02 12.74 -0.71
C ASP A 67 -15.30 12.53 -2.20
N VAL A 68 -15.02 11.31 -2.66
CA VAL A 68 -15.12 10.92 -4.07
C VAL A 68 -16.27 9.94 -4.30
N THR A 69 -17.09 9.68 -3.28
CA THR A 69 -18.16 8.68 -3.32
C THR A 69 -19.06 8.86 -4.53
N MET A 70 -19.48 10.09 -4.84
CA MET A 70 -20.39 10.38 -5.96
C MET A 70 -19.72 10.37 -7.34
N TYR A 71 -18.39 10.30 -7.40
CA TYR A 71 -17.60 10.33 -8.64
C TYR A 71 -17.14 8.94 -9.11
N ARG A 72 -17.39 7.91 -8.30
CA ARG A 72 -16.99 6.54 -8.61
C ARG A 72 -17.84 5.97 -9.75
N ASP A 73 -17.19 5.34 -10.72
CA ASP A 73 -17.84 4.72 -11.87
C ASP A 73 -18.37 3.29 -11.59
N ASP A 74 -18.00 2.73 -10.44
CA ASP A 74 -18.28 1.36 -10.03
C ASP A 74 -19.32 1.25 -8.89
N LEU A 75 -20.07 2.34 -8.62
CA LEU A 75 -21.08 2.43 -7.56
C LEU A 75 -22.16 1.34 -7.65
N ALA A 76 -22.53 0.92 -8.86
CA ALA A 76 -23.53 -0.13 -9.07
C ALA A 76 -23.04 -1.53 -8.64
N GLN A 77 -21.72 -1.74 -8.52
CA GLN A 77 -21.11 -3.05 -8.27
C GLN A 77 -20.55 -3.20 -6.84
N HIS A 78 -20.38 -2.10 -6.12
CA HIS A 78 -19.81 -2.10 -4.77
C HIS A 78 -20.74 -1.36 -3.81
N PRO A 79 -21.02 -1.92 -2.61
CA PRO A 79 -21.83 -1.23 -1.61
C PRO A 79 -21.28 0.17 -1.36
N THR A 80 -22.12 1.17 -1.57
CA THR A 80 -21.77 2.57 -1.31
C THR A 80 -21.42 2.75 0.16
N ARG A 81 -20.21 3.24 0.41
CA ARG A 81 -19.92 3.90 1.69
C ARG A 81 -20.82 5.14 1.78
N ALA A 82 -21.29 5.48 2.98
CA ALA A 82 -21.96 6.76 3.19
C ALA A 82 -20.99 7.90 2.80
N PRO A 83 -21.43 8.87 1.97
CA PRO A 83 -20.65 10.05 1.65
C PRO A 83 -20.13 10.72 2.92
N GLN A 84 -18.91 11.24 2.86
CA GLN A 84 -18.31 12.02 3.94
C GLN A 84 -18.21 13.48 3.51
N PRO A 85 -18.20 14.45 4.45
CA PRO A 85 -18.02 15.84 4.08
C PRO A 85 -16.67 16.05 3.37
N THR A 86 -16.71 16.69 2.21
CA THR A 86 -15.52 17.31 1.60
C THR A 86 -15.19 18.58 2.40
N ASP A 87 -13.93 18.71 2.77
CA ASP A 87 -13.40 19.83 3.55
C ASP A 87 -12.10 20.29 2.89
N MET A 88 -12.19 21.34 2.08
CA MET A 88 -11.06 21.89 1.34
C MET A 88 -10.50 23.10 2.09
N PRO A 89 -9.17 23.34 2.07
CA PRO A 89 -8.60 24.51 2.71
C PRO A 89 -9.22 25.81 2.19
N ALA A 90 -9.42 26.78 3.07
CA ALA A 90 -10.00 28.08 2.71
C ALA A 90 -9.18 28.85 1.66
N SER A 91 -7.88 28.57 1.56
CA SER A 91 -7.00 29.10 0.50
C SER A 91 -7.35 28.59 -0.90
N GLY A 92 -8.19 27.56 -1.01
CA GLY A 92 -8.45 26.85 -2.26
C GLY A 92 -7.25 26.03 -2.74
N ILE A 93 -7.33 25.58 -3.99
CA ILE A 93 -6.29 24.77 -4.66
C ILE A 93 -5.82 25.39 -6.00
N ASP A 94 -6.30 26.58 -6.35
CA ASP A 94 -5.94 27.22 -7.61
C ASP A 94 -4.45 27.54 -7.66
N GLY A 95 -3.78 27.07 -8.72
CA GLY A 95 -2.33 27.24 -8.90
C GLY A 95 -1.45 26.46 -7.92
N ALA A 96 -2.03 25.68 -7.01
CA ALA A 96 -1.28 24.89 -6.03
C ALA A 96 -0.74 23.58 -6.63
N THR A 97 0.32 23.03 -6.03
CA THR A 97 0.67 21.61 -6.13
C THR A 97 -0.18 20.85 -5.13
N VAL A 98 -1.17 20.10 -5.61
CA VAL A 98 -2.00 19.24 -4.77
C VAL A 98 -1.39 17.85 -4.69
N VAL A 99 -1.19 17.32 -3.49
CA VAL A 99 -0.85 15.91 -3.27
C VAL A 99 -2.08 15.20 -2.74
N LEU A 100 -2.69 14.37 -3.58
CA LEU A 100 -3.72 13.42 -3.18
C LEU A 100 -3.10 12.34 -2.29
N VAL A 101 -3.76 11.98 -1.20
CA VAL A 101 -3.27 10.96 -0.25
C VAL A 101 -4.30 9.85 -0.10
N ASP A 102 -3.89 8.62 -0.40
CA ASP A 102 -4.71 7.41 -0.22
C ASP A 102 -4.00 6.40 0.69
N ASP A 103 -4.75 5.46 1.28
CA ASP A 103 -4.15 4.42 2.10
C ASP A 103 -3.59 3.27 1.26
N VAL A 104 -4.34 2.80 0.26
CA VAL A 104 -3.96 1.68 -0.62
C VAL A 104 -4.26 1.99 -2.08
N LEU A 105 -3.21 2.12 -2.88
CA LEU A 105 -3.35 2.21 -4.33
C LEU A 105 -3.53 0.81 -4.96
N TYR A 106 -4.74 0.54 -5.45
CA TYR A 106 -5.13 -0.72 -6.11
C TYR A 106 -5.40 -0.53 -7.62
N SER A 107 -6.66 -0.56 -8.07
CA SER A 107 -7.03 -0.44 -9.49
C SER A 107 -6.78 0.96 -10.08
N GLY A 108 -6.77 1.98 -9.23
CA GLY A 108 -6.65 3.40 -9.60
C GLY A 108 -7.99 4.14 -9.71
N ARG A 109 -9.14 3.45 -9.59
CA ARG A 109 -10.47 4.06 -9.77
C ARG A 109 -10.79 5.14 -8.75
N THR A 110 -10.44 4.93 -7.47
CA THR A 110 -10.59 5.93 -6.42
C THR A 110 -9.84 7.23 -6.74
N VAL A 111 -8.60 7.10 -7.22
CA VAL A 111 -7.79 8.26 -7.61
C VAL A 111 -8.37 8.95 -8.84
N ARG A 112 -8.84 8.19 -9.84
CA ARG A 112 -9.54 8.77 -11.00
C ARG A 112 -10.76 9.58 -10.56
N ALA A 113 -11.57 9.04 -9.65
CA ALA A 113 -12.71 9.75 -9.09
C ALA A 113 -12.27 11.01 -8.30
N ALA A 114 -11.14 10.96 -7.60
CA ALA A 114 -10.57 12.13 -6.92
C ALA A 114 -10.11 13.22 -7.90
N LEU A 115 -9.49 12.84 -9.01
CA LEU A 115 -9.09 13.78 -10.06
C LEU A 115 -10.30 14.48 -10.67
N ASP A 116 -11.40 13.75 -10.89
CA ASP A 116 -12.64 14.35 -11.38
C ASP A 116 -13.25 15.30 -10.34
N ALA A 117 -13.32 14.88 -9.07
CA ALA A 117 -13.87 15.68 -7.99
C ALA A 117 -13.04 16.96 -7.71
N LEU A 118 -11.72 16.91 -7.84
CA LEU A 118 -10.86 18.09 -7.68
C LEU A 118 -11.24 19.22 -8.65
N ASN A 119 -11.75 18.90 -9.85
CA ASN A 119 -12.14 19.91 -10.85
C ASN A 119 -13.32 20.77 -10.39
N ASP A 120 -14.10 20.32 -9.41
CA ASP A 120 -15.20 21.11 -8.84
C ASP A 120 -14.72 22.10 -7.77
N HIS A 121 -13.47 21.95 -7.31
CA HIS A 121 -12.88 22.74 -6.22
C HIS A 121 -11.77 23.71 -6.65
N GLY A 122 -11.28 23.61 -7.89
CA GLY A 122 -10.31 24.56 -8.43
C GLY A 122 -9.46 23.99 -9.57
N ARG A 123 -8.38 24.70 -9.89
CA ARG A 123 -7.43 24.39 -10.97
C ARG A 123 -6.00 24.35 -10.41
N PRO A 124 -5.58 23.22 -9.83
CA PRO A 124 -4.21 23.07 -9.35
C PRO A 124 -3.22 23.17 -10.52
N GLN A 125 -2.02 23.69 -10.23
CA GLN A 125 -0.91 23.71 -11.19
C GLN A 125 -0.43 22.28 -11.49
N ALA A 126 -0.42 21.43 -10.47
CA ALA A 126 -0.06 20.03 -10.58
C ALA A 126 -0.84 19.20 -9.56
N VAL A 127 -1.17 17.96 -9.93
CA VAL A 127 -1.70 16.96 -9.00
C VAL A 127 -0.72 15.80 -8.94
N ARG A 128 -0.34 15.44 -7.71
CA ARG A 128 0.52 14.30 -7.38
C ARG A 128 -0.24 13.34 -6.49
N LEU A 129 0.27 12.11 -6.36
CA LEU A 129 -0.34 11.07 -5.56
C LEU A 129 0.65 10.46 -4.58
N ALA A 130 0.30 10.45 -3.30
CA ALA A 130 0.94 9.69 -2.25
C ALA A 130 0.03 8.53 -1.82
N ALA A 131 0.62 7.35 -1.61
CA ALA A 131 -0.07 6.20 -1.03
C ALA A 131 0.81 5.50 0.01
N LEU A 132 0.21 5.04 1.12
CA LEU A 132 0.96 4.25 2.09
C LEU A 132 1.36 2.89 1.48
N ILE A 133 0.42 2.22 0.81
CA ILE A 133 0.65 0.94 0.13
C ILE A 133 0.37 1.05 -1.35
N ASP A 134 1.26 0.51 -2.17
CA ASP A 134 0.96 0.14 -3.56
C ASP A 134 0.89 -1.39 -3.67
N ARG A 135 -0.26 -1.91 -4.11
CA ARG A 135 -0.49 -3.35 -4.22
C ARG A 135 -0.54 -3.88 -5.66
N GLY A 136 -0.31 -3.03 -6.64
CA GLY A 136 -0.41 -3.36 -8.06
C GLY A 136 -1.84 -3.52 -8.59
N HIS A 137 -2.00 -4.34 -9.64
CA HIS A 137 -3.28 -4.64 -10.32
C HIS A 137 -4.02 -3.42 -10.87
N ARG A 138 -3.28 -2.49 -11.47
CA ARG A 138 -3.85 -1.32 -12.13
C ARG A 138 -4.82 -1.70 -13.24
N GLU A 139 -5.97 -1.04 -13.24
CA GLU A 139 -6.93 -1.05 -14.33
C GLU A 139 -6.92 0.27 -15.11
N LEU A 140 -6.38 1.32 -14.49
CA LEU A 140 -6.16 2.64 -15.07
C LEU A 140 -4.66 2.96 -15.07
N PRO A 141 -4.15 3.77 -16.02
CA PRO A 141 -2.73 4.12 -16.13
C PRO A 141 -2.30 5.15 -15.05
N ILE A 142 -2.64 4.88 -13.79
CA ILE A 142 -2.39 5.73 -12.63
C ILE A 142 -1.26 5.13 -11.78
N ARG A 143 -0.28 5.97 -11.44
CA ARG A 143 0.82 5.62 -10.54
C ARG A 143 0.90 6.67 -9.43
N ALA A 144 1.36 6.24 -8.25
CA ALA A 144 1.72 7.16 -7.19
C ALA A 144 3.12 7.71 -7.44
N ASP A 145 3.30 8.98 -7.09
CA ASP A 145 4.61 9.64 -7.06
C ASP A 145 5.37 9.23 -5.78
N TYR A 146 4.64 9.04 -4.68
CA TYR A 146 5.21 8.69 -3.38
C TYR A 146 4.55 7.44 -2.81
N ILE A 147 5.34 6.42 -2.50
CA ILE A 147 4.84 5.13 -2.02
C ILE A 147 5.53 4.78 -0.71
N GLY A 148 4.74 4.45 0.32
CA GLY A 148 5.26 3.97 1.60
C GLY A 148 5.87 2.57 1.52
N LYS A 149 5.15 1.62 0.91
CA LYS A 149 5.65 0.27 0.62
C LYS A 149 4.97 -0.31 -0.61
N ASN A 150 5.77 -0.86 -1.52
CA ASN A 150 5.29 -1.75 -2.56
C ASN A 150 5.04 -3.13 -1.95
N LEU A 151 3.81 -3.61 -2.04
CA LEU A 151 3.38 -4.91 -1.52
C LEU A 151 2.65 -5.69 -2.63
N PRO A 152 3.40 -6.38 -3.51
CA PRO A 152 2.80 -7.29 -4.48
C PRO A 152 1.88 -8.29 -3.77
N SER A 153 0.64 -8.39 -4.25
CA SER A 153 -0.40 -9.25 -3.69
C SER A 153 -1.09 -10.02 -4.81
N ALA A 154 -1.80 -11.10 -4.50
CA ALA A 154 -2.75 -11.69 -5.42
C ALA A 154 -4.08 -10.90 -5.40
N LYS A 155 -4.87 -11.00 -6.48
CA LYS A 155 -6.17 -10.32 -6.57
C LYS A 155 -7.16 -10.73 -5.47
N HIS A 156 -7.06 -11.97 -5.00
CA HIS A 156 -7.91 -12.52 -3.94
C HIS A 156 -7.42 -12.14 -2.52
N GLU A 157 -6.21 -11.59 -2.40
CA GLU A 157 -5.72 -11.09 -1.11
C GLU A 157 -6.33 -9.73 -0.82
N ARG A 158 -6.62 -9.47 0.46
CA ARG A 158 -7.11 -8.17 0.93
C ARG A 158 -6.04 -7.50 1.76
N ILE A 159 -5.80 -6.23 1.48
CA ILE A 159 -4.94 -5.38 2.29
C ILE A 159 -5.84 -4.50 3.16
N ALA A 160 -5.63 -4.54 4.46
CA ALA A 160 -6.32 -3.66 5.39
C ALA A 160 -5.28 -2.77 6.09
N VAL A 161 -5.44 -1.46 5.91
CA VAL A 161 -4.72 -0.46 6.70
C VAL A 161 -5.59 -0.15 7.91
N ARG A 162 -4.97 -0.12 9.09
CA ARG A 162 -5.57 0.33 10.34
C ARG A 162 -4.73 1.48 10.87
N LEU A 163 -5.40 2.53 11.32
CA LEU A 163 -4.77 3.70 11.92
C LEU A 163 -5.36 3.96 13.29
N GLU A 164 -4.53 4.36 14.25
CA GLU A 164 -4.90 4.61 15.65
C GLU A 164 -6.21 5.42 15.77
N GLU A 165 -6.34 6.50 15.02
CA GLU A 165 -7.43 7.49 15.12
C GLU A 165 -8.79 6.94 14.69
N HIS A 166 -8.83 5.84 13.93
CA HIS A 166 -10.05 5.24 13.41
C HIS A 166 -10.26 3.80 13.89
N ASP A 167 -9.18 3.05 14.10
CA ASP A 167 -9.19 1.60 14.28
C ASP A 167 -8.52 1.15 15.59
N GLY A 168 -7.97 2.08 16.37
CA GLY A 168 -7.30 1.82 17.65
C GLY A 168 -5.94 1.12 17.56
N ALA A 169 -5.38 1.01 16.35
CA ALA A 169 -4.05 0.45 16.11
C ALA A 169 -3.46 0.96 14.79
N ASP A 170 -2.13 1.11 14.77
CA ASP A 170 -1.36 1.36 13.55
C ASP A 170 -0.77 0.06 13.01
N GLU A 171 -1.40 -0.52 11.99
CA GLU A 171 -0.90 -1.71 11.32
C GLU A 171 -1.42 -1.82 9.88
N VAL A 172 -0.66 -2.52 9.04
CA VAL A 172 -1.16 -2.99 7.74
C VAL A 172 -1.12 -4.50 7.75
N THR A 173 -2.22 -5.13 7.34
CA THR A 173 -2.35 -6.58 7.26
C THR A 173 -2.69 -7.02 5.85
N ILE A 174 -2.26 -8.23 5.51
CA ILE A 174 -2.69 -8.94 4.30
C ILE A 174 -3.44 -10.21 4.71
N THR A 175 -4.63 -10.41 4.16
CA THR A 175 -5.46 -11.59 4.40
C THR A 175 -5.65 -12.37 3.10
N SER A 176 -5.31 -13.66 3.13
CA SER A 176 -5.57 -14.59 2.03
C SER A 176 -6.74 -15.50 2.40
N GLU A 177 -7.81 -15.47 1.59
CA GLU A 177 -8.90 -16.45 1.65
C GLU A 177 -8.38 -17.77 1.07
N HIS A 178 -7.81 -18.64 1.89
CA HIS A 178 -7.46 -19.99 1.45
C HIS A 178 -8.74 -20.80 1.22
N GLY A 179 -9.04 -21.08 -0.05
CA GLY A 179 -9.51 -22.38 -0.47
C GLY A 179 -8.34 -23.11 -1.15
N ASP A 180 -7.46 -23.74 -0.36
CA ASP A 180 -6.49 -24.68 -0.90
C ASP A 180 -6.58 -26.00 -0.13
N ALA A 181 -7.23 -26.96 -0.79
CA ALA A 181 -7.13 -28.37 -0.52
C ALA A 181 -6.50 -29.02 -1.75
N GLY A 182 -5.27 -29.53 -1.59
CA GLY A 182 -4.57 -30.39 -2.56
C GLY A 182 -3.21 -29.82 -2.94
N GLY A 183 -2.06 -30.44 -2.67
CA GLY A 183 -1.77 -31.85 -2.50
C GLY A 183 -0.40 -32.11 -3.14
N GLY A 184 0.66 -32.11 -2.34
CA GLY A 184 2.02 -32.47 -2.77
C GLY A 184 2.52 -33.63 -1.93
N ARG A 185 2.31 -34.85 -2.42
CA ARG A 185 2.77 -36.11 -1.82
C ARG A 185 4.28 -36.01 -1.59
N ARG A 186 4.74 -36.23 -0.35
CA ARG A 186 6.11 -36.67 -0.10
C ARG A 186 6.11 -38.17 0.11
N SER A 187 6.58 -38.82 -0.95
CA SER A 187 7.17 -40.14 -1.03
C SER A 187 7.50 -40.82 0.31
N THR A 188 6.86 -41.95 0.53
CA THR A 188 7.40 -43.05 1.33
C THR A 188 8.66 -43.57 0.65
N SER A 189 9.85 -43.31 1.20
CA SER A 189 11.06 -44.04 0.83
C SER A 189 11.04 -45.39 1.55
N ALA A 190 10.71 -46.44 0.80
CA ALA A 190 11.05 -47.80 1.16
C ALA A 190 12.59 -47.92 1.14
N HIS A 191 13.18 -48.31 2.26
CA HIS A 191 14.52 -48.87 2.29
C HIS A 191 14.38 -50.37 2.06
N ASP A 192 14.72 -50.79 0.86
CA ASP A 192 15.05 -52.17 0.53
C ASP A 192 16.21 -52.09 -0.46
N ASP A 193 17.41 -52.39 0.00
CA ASP A 193 18.53 -52.78 -0.86
C ASP A 193 19.43 -53.71 -0.05
N ALA A 194 19.07 -54.99 -0.12
CA ALA A 194 19.94 -56.09 0.16
C ALA A 194 20.95 -56.23 -0.98
N HIS A 195 22.24 -56.01 -0.68
CA HIS A 195 23.33 -56.48 -1.53
C HIS A 195 24.23 -57.42 -0.71
N ALA A 196 23.96 -58.71 -0.88
CA ALA A 196 24.88 -59.80 -0.57
C ALA A 196 25.77 -60.11 -1.78
N SER A 197 26.91 -60.75 -1.51
CA SER A 197 28.01 -61.26 -2.38
C SER A 197 29.28 -60.41 -2.22
N ALA A 198 30.45 -60.93 -1.86
CA ALA A 198 31.01 -62.26 -2.08
C ALA A 198 32.10 -62.63 -1.05
N GLU A 199 32.33 -63.94 -0.89
CA GLU A 199 33.34 -64.58 -0.05
C GLU A 199 34.79 -64.35 -0.54
N PRO A 200 35.81 -64.40 0.35
CA PRO A 200 37.21 -64.44 -0.05
C PRO A 200 37.72 -65.89 -0.14
N GLY A 201 38.08 -66.32 -1.35
CA GLY A 201 38.87 -67.54 -1.61
C GLY A 201 40.37 -67.29 -1.41
N ALA A 202 41.04 -68.28 -0.83
CA ALA A 202 42.44 -68.26 -0.38
C ALA A 202 43.47 -68.62 -1.46
N SER A 203 44.75 -68.31 -1.12
CA SER A 203 46.02 -68.91 -1.61
C SER A 203 46.56 -68.32 -2.94
N THR A 204 47.85 -68.03 -3.15
CA THR A 204 49.11 -68.36 -2.46
C THR A 204 50.24 -67.51 -3.09
N GLU A 205 51.31 -67.28 -2.33
CA GLU A 205 52.57 -66.63 -2.73
C GLU A 205 53.41 -67.43 -3.77
N PRO A 206 54.45 -66.81 -4.39
CA PRO A 206 55.18 -67.33 -5.54
C PRO A 206 56.41 -68.16 -5.16
N ILE A 207 56.86 -69.04 -6.08
CA ILE A 207 58.21 -69.64 -6.06
C ILE A 207 58.81 -69.54 -7.47
N ALA A 208 59.97 -68.89 -7.54
CA ALA A 208 61.01 -68.86 -8.59
C ALA A 208 60.65 -68.36 -10.00
#